data_AF-A0A1A2PYD9-F1
#
_entry.id   AF-A0A1A2PYD9-F1
#
_cell.length_a   1.000
_cell.length_b   1.000
_cell.length_c   1.000
_cell.angle_alpha   90.00
_cell.angle_beta   90.00
_cell.angle_gamma   90.00
#
_symmetry.space_group_name_H-M   'P 1'
#
loop_
_entity.id
_entity.type
_entity.pdbx_description
1 polymer ?
#
loop_
_entity_poly.entity_id
_entity_poly.type
_entity_poly.pdbx_seq_one_letter_code
_entity_poly.pdbx_strand_id
1 'polypeptide(L)'
;MDSPLKRVAAMTAAVTLVALSANVPAAQAITPPQVDPGLVPPDGPPRSDQPMRRANSCSTPITVRNPDVAQLAPGFNLLNISKAWQYSTGNGVPVAVIDTGISPNPRLPAVPGGDYIMGEDGLSDCDAHGTIVGSIIAAAPQGVLPMPRPMPSTPAFPPPAGPPPAIGAPPPPVEVPPPVAPPPPPPPVTITQVIPPPPPPPPPPPEGGGATAASNGPADPQTEDEPAVPPLPPGAPDGVVGVAPNATIISIRQSSRAFEPVNPPPGDPNSDEKVKAGTLNTVARAVVHAANMGAKVINISVTACLPASAPADQRALGAALWYAATVKDAVVVAAAGNDGEAGCNNNPMYDPLDPSDPRDWHQVKVVSSPSWFSDYVLSVGAVDATGAALDKSMSGPWVGVAAPGTHIMGLSPQGGGPVNAYPPSRPGEKNMPFWGTSFSAAYVSGVAALVRAKYP
;
A
#
# COMPACT_ATOMS: atom_id res chain seq x y z
N MET A 1 69.04 -27.94 -4.25
CA MET A 1 69.07 -27.38 -2.88
C MET A 1 67.82 -26.53 -2.71
N ASP A 2 66.72 -27.16 -2.33
CA ASP A 2 65.50 -26.45 -1.92
C ASP A 2 65.80 -25.74 -0.61
N SER A 3 65.96 -24.42 -0.67
CA SER A 3 66.26 -23.64 0.53
C SER A 3 65.09 -23.75 1.50
N PRO A 4 65.33 -24.10 2.79
CA PRO A 4 64.29 -24.18 3.81
C PRO A 4 63.48 -22.87 3.93
N LEU A 5 64.06 -21.73 3.55
CA LEU A 5 63.37 -20.44 3.46
C LEU A 5 62.19 -20.44 2.48
N LYS A 6 62.27 -21.15 1.34
CA LYS A 6 61.18 -21.18 0.34
C LYS A 6 59.97 -21.96 0.85
N ARG A 7 60.19 -23.03 1.61
CA ARG A 7 59.11 -23.85 2.20
C ARG A 7 58.44 -23.13 3.36
N VAL A 8 59.21 -22.40 4.17
CA VAL A 8 58.68 -21.56 5.24
C VAL A 8 57.86 -20.41 4.64
N ALA A 9 58.38 -19.68 3.65
CA ALA A 9 57.65 -18.59 3.01
C ALA A 9 56.33 -19.04 2.35
N ALA A 10 56.31 -20.21 1.71
CA ALA A 10 55.09 -20.77 1.12
C ALA A 10 54.06 -21.17 2.19
N MET A 11 54.48 -21.75 3.31
CA MET A 11 53.59 -22.06 4.43
C MET A 11 53.05 -20.79 5.10
N THR A 12 53.88 -19.77 5.31
CA THR A 12 53.42 -18.52 5.91
C THR A 12 52.41 -17.82 4.99
N ALA A 13 52.64 -17.81 3.68
CA ALA A 13 51.72 -17.23 2.70
C ALA A 13 50.38 -17.99 2.62
N ALA A 14 50.39 -19.33 2.70
CA ALA A 14 49.16 -20.12 2.73
C ALA A 14 48.36 -19.90 4.03
N VAL A 15 49.04 -19.81 5.18
CA VAL A 15 48.39 -19.55 6.47
C VAL A 15 47.82 -18.13 6.55
N THR A 16 48.52 -17.12 6.02
CA THR A 16 47.96 -15.76 5.94
C THR A 16 46.79 -15.68 4.96
N LEU A 17 46.81 -16.37 3.82
CA LEU A 17 45.67 -16.41 2.90
C LEU A 17 44.42 -17.05 3.54
N VAL A 18 44.59 -18.14 4.28
CA VAL A 18 43.50 -18.81 5.00
C VAL A 18 42.96 -17.94 6.14
N ALA A 19 43.83 -17.27 6.90
CA ALA A 19 43.43 -16.33 7.95
C ALA A 19 42.73 -15.08 7.41
N LEU A 20 43.09 -14.62 6.20
CA LEU A 20 42.42 -13.53 5.49
C LEU A 20 41.04 -13.95 4.94
N SER A 21 40.85 -15.23 4.59
CA SER A 21 39.53 -15.76 4.17
C SER A 21 38.57 -16.07 5.32
N ALA A 22 39.06 -16.23 6.55
CA ALA A 22 38.23 -16.52 7.73
C ALA A 22 37.46 -15.29 8.27
N ASN A 23 37.78 -14.09 7.75
CA ASN A 23 37.11 -12.83 8.08
C ASN A 23 36.31 -12.26 6.89
N VAL A 24 35.99 -13.08 5.88
CA VAL A 24 34.97 -12.67 4.91
C VAL A 24 33.65 -12.65 5.68
N PRO A 25 32.98 -11.50 5.85
CA PRO A 25 31.64 -11.50 6.42
C PRO A 25 30.80 -12.43 5.55
N ALA A 26 30.33 -13.55 6.13
CA ALA A 26 29.36 -14.39 5.46
C ALA A 26 28.20 -13.47 5.07
N ALA A 27 27.91 -13.37 3.77
CA ALA A 27 26.75 -12.63 3.31
C ALA A 27 25.54 -13.20 4.06
N GLN A 28 24.98 -12.39 4.96
CA GLN A 28 23.80 -12.76 5.74
C GLN A 28 22.66 -12.83 4.74
N ALA A 29 22.37 -14.03 4.27
CA ALA A 29 21.25 -14.26 3.39
C ALA A 29 19.96 -14.04 4.19
N ILE A 30 19.02 -13.26 3.65
CA ILE A 30 17.74 -13.06 4.32
C ILE A 30 16.97 -14.38 4.30
N THR A 31 16.59 -14.85 5.48
CA THR A 31 15.64 -15.93 5.64
C THR A 31 14.22 -15.38 5.77
N PRO A 32 13.18 -16.15 5.42
CA PRO A 32 11.79 -15.79 5.72
C PRO A 32 11.60 -15.34 7.18
N PRO A 33 10.76 -14.32 7.45
CA PRO A 33 10.63 -13.74 8.77
C PRO A 33 10.00 -14.74 9.76
N GLN A 34 10.58 -14.82 10.96
CA GLN A 34 9.99 -15.57 12.07
C GLN A 34 9.08 -14.67 12.90
N VAL A 35 7.94 -15.20 13.34
CA VAL A 35 6.94 -14.45 14.12
C VAL A 35 6.95 -14.89 15.58
N ASP A 36 6.90 -13.91 16.49
CA ASP A 36 6.68 -14.12 17.92
C ASP A 36 5.24 -13.72 18.30
N PRO A 37 4.35 -14.69 18.57
CA PRO A 37 2.98 -14.45 19.02
C PRO A 37 2.84 -13.56 20.26
N GLY A 38 3.87 -13.46 21.11
CA GLY A 38 3.86 -12.63 22.31
C GLY A 38 3.94 -11.12 22.05
N LEU A 39 4.19 -10.71 20.81
CA LEU A 39 4.41 -9.32 20.42
C LEU A 39 3.22 -8.69 19.69
N VAL A 40 2.04 -9.31 19.74
CA VAL A 40 0.81 -8.71 19.18
C VAL A 40 0.57 -7.36 19.86
N PRO A 41 0.51 -6.24 19.10
CA PRO A 41 0.31 -4.94 19.71
C PRO A 41 -1.12 -4.82 20.27
N PRO A 42 -1.33 -3.99 21.31
CA PRO A 42 -2.65 -3.80 21.88
C PRO A 42 -3.58 -3.08 20.88
N ASP A 43 -4.86 -3.45 20.92
CA ASP A 43 -5.94 -2.77 20.20
C ASP A 43 -6.38 -1.51 20.96
N GLY A 44 -5.52 -0.49 20.93
CA GLY A 44 -5.84 0.84 21.44
C GLY A 44 -6.63 1.67 20.41
N PRO A 45 -7.18 2.83 20.82
CA PRO A 45 -7.89 3.72 19.90
C PRO A 45 -7.07 4.03 18.63
N PRO A 46 -7.67 3.97 17.43
CA PRO A 46 -7.02 4.36 16.18
C PRO A 46 -6.46 5.78 16.28
N ARG A 47 -5.13 5.90 16.14
CA ARG A 47 -4.40 7.18 16.20
C ARG A 47 -2.97 7.00 15.69
N SER A 48 -2.39 8.09 15.20
CA SER A 48 -0.99 8.16 14.80
C SER A 48 -0.02 7.96 15.98
N ASP A 49 1.22 7.56 15.67
CA ASP A 49 2.29 7.44 16.67
C ASP A 49 2.78 8.82 17.16
N GLN A 50 2.59 9.85 16.33
CA GLN A 50 3.01 11.21 16.59
C GLN A 50 2.01 12.21 15.98
N PRO A 51 1.92 13.45 16.48
CA PRO A 51 1.00 14.45 15.95
C PRO A 51 1.23 14.70 14.45
N MET A 52 0.15 14.72 13.69
CA MET A 52 0.14 14.92 12.24
C MET A 52 -0.50 16.27 11.88
N ARG A 53 -0.13 16.82 10.73
CA ARG A 53 -0.77 17.98 10.12
C ARG A 53 -0.98 17.75 8.63
N ARG A 54 -2.00 18.40 8.07
CA ARG A 54 -2.20 18.42 6.62
C ARG A 54 -1.18 19.38 6.00
N ALA A 55 -0.41 18.88 5.04
CA ALA A 55 0.64 19.63 4.34
C ALA A 55 0.31 19.90 2.87
N ASN A 56 -0.60 19.13 2.26
CA ASN A 56 -0.99 19.30 0.87
C ASN A 56 -2.53 19.34 0.72
N SER A 57 -3.01 19.88 -0.40
CA SER A 57 -4.42 19.78 -0.80
C SER A 57 -4.82 18.32 -1.05
N CYS A 58 -6.10 18.02 -0.87
CA CYS A 58 -6.61 16.71 -1.22
C CYS A 58 -6.61 16.49 -2.73
N SER A 59 -6.27 15.28 -3.15
CA SER A 59 -6.30 14.85 -4.54
C SER A 59 -7.71 14.93 -5.10
N THR A 60 -7.82 15.42 -6.33
CA THR A 60 -9.07 15.41 -7.10
C THR A 60 -8.82 14.59 -8.37
N PRO A 61 -9.28 13.32 -8.41
CA PRO A 61 -9.13 12.48 -9.58
C PRO A 61 -9.98 12.99 -10.73
N ILE A 62 -9.60 12.59 -11.93
CA ILE A 62 -10.23 12.98 -13.20
C ILE A 62 -10.64 11.75 -14.01
N THR A 63 -11.40 11.99 -15.06
CA THR A 63 -11.71 11.01 -16.09
C THR A 63 -10.86 11.29 -17.33
N VAL A 64 -10.19 10.29 -17.85
CA VAL A 64 -9.51 10.29 -19.15
C VAL A 64 -10.19 9.33 -20.10
N ARG A 65 -9.87 9.45 -21.39
CA ARG A 65 -10.57 8.76 -22.48
C ARG A 65 -10.46 7.23 -22.41
N ASN A 66 -9.30 6.69 -22.09
CA ASN A 66 -9.06 5.25 -22.08
C ASN A 66 -8.59 4.79 -20.69
N PRO A 67 -9.19 3.74 -20.10
CA PRO A 67 -10.40 3.07 -20.56
C PRO A 67 -11.64 3.99 -20.49
N ASP A 68 -12.60 3.79 -21.40
CA ASP A 68 -13.88 4.48 -21.35
C ASP A 68 -14.68 4.02 -20.12
N VAL A 69 -14.87 4.94 -19.17
CA VAL A 69 -15.58 4.65 -17.91
C VAL A 69 -17.06 4.30 -18.10
N ALA A 70 -17.65 4.54 -19.28
CA ALA A 70 -18.99 4.07 -19.63
C ALA A 70 -19.04 2.55 -19.93
N GLN A 71 -17.89 1.91 -20.13
CA GLN A 71 -17.74 0.47 -20.36
C GLN A 71 -17.20 -0.22 -19.12
N LEU A 72 -17.49 -1.52 -18.96
CA LEU A 72 -16.95 -2.32 -17.85
C LEU A 72 -15.42 -2.26 -17.81
N ALA A 73 -14.87 -2.14 -16.59
CA ALA A 73 -13.44 -2.07 -16.37
C ALA A 73 -12.71 -3.22 -17.09
N PRO A 74 -11.59 -2.96 -17.80
CA PRO A 74 -10.81 -4.02 -18.43
C PRO A 74 -10.44 -5.16 -17.45
N GLY A 75 -10.06 -4.82 -16.22
CA GLY A 75 -9.77 -5.80 -15.17
C GLY A 75 -11.00 -6.63 -14.75
N PHE A 76 -12.20 -6.05 -14.76
CA PHE A 76 -13.44 -6.78 -14.48
C PHE A 76 -13.74 -7.83 -15.55
N ASN A 77 -13.49 -7.49 -16.82
CA ASN A 77 -13.65 -8.40 -17.94
C ASN A 77 -12.56 -9.48 -17.96
N LEU A 78 -11.29 -9.11 -17.73
CA LEU A 78 -10.14 -10.03 -17.71
C LEU A 78 -10.35 -11.15 -16.66
N LEU A 79 -10.88 -10.80 -15.49
CA LEU A 79 -11.18 -11.74 -14.41
C LEU A 79 -12.54 -12.45 -14.55
N ASN A 80 -13.32 -12.13 -15.59
CA ASN A 80 -14.64 -12.69 -15.85
C ASN A 80 -15.59 -12.61 -14.62
N ILE A 81 -15.61 -11.46 -13.95
CA ILE A 81 -16.30 -11.31 -12.66
C ILE A 81 -17.81 -11.48 -12.79
N SER A 82 -18.41 -11.01 -13.88
CA SER A 82 -19.85 -11.22 -14.14
C SER A 82 -20.24 -12.70 -14.15
N LYS A 83 -19.34 -13.60 -14.60
CA LYS A 83 -19.53 -15.04 -14.50
C LYS A 83 -19.31 -15.56 -13.09
N ALA A 84 -18.32 -15.03 -12.36
CA ALA A 84 -18.06 -15.38 -10.97
C ALA A 84 -19.27 -15.10 -10.07
N TRP A 85 -20.02 -14.03 -10.35
CA TRP A 85 -21.26 -13.69 -9.67
C TRP A 85 -22.36 -14.75 -9.78
N GLN A 86 -22.27 -15.74 -10.65
CA GLN A 86 -23.20 -16.88 -10.64
C GLN A 86 -23.01 -17.80 -9.44
N TYR A 87 -21.88 -17.66 -8.72
CA TYR A 87 -21.52 -18.52 -7.59
C TYR A 87 -21.52 -17.80 -6.24
N SER A 88 -21.22 -16.50 -6.23
CA SER A 88 -21.12 -15.69 -5.01
C SER A 88 -21.05 -14.22 -5.37
N THR A 89 -21.55 -13.34 -4.50
CA THR A 89 -21.41 -11.89 -4.63
C THR A 89 -20.75 -11.25 -3.40
N GLY A 90 -20.20 -12.07 -2.50
CA GLY A 90 -19.54 -11.62 -1.27
C GLY A 90 -20.51 -11.28 -0.14
N ASN A 91 -21.77 -11.74 -0.22
CA ASN A 91 -22.80 -11.29 0.70
C ASN A 91 -22.43 -11.51 2.18
N GLY A 92 -22.37 -10.41 2.94
CA GLY A 92 -22.13 -10.44 4.37
C GLY A 92 -20.67 -10.71 4.77
N VAL A 93 -19.70 -10.60 3.86
CA VAL A 93 -18.28 -10.70 4.20
C VAL A 93 -17.74 -9.31 4.57
N PRO A 94 -17.25 -9.09 5.81
CA PRO A 94 -16.60 -7.84 6.17
C PRO A 94 -15.17 -7.80 5.62
N VAL A 95 -14.88 -6.79 4.78
CA VAL A 95 -13.58 -6.54 4.17
C VAL A 95 -13.02 -5.24 4.73
N ALA A 96 -11.94 -5.33 5.50
CA ALA A 96 -11.22 -4.15 5.96
C ALA A 96 -10.25 -3.65 4.89
N VAL A 97 -10.27 -2.34 4.65
CA VAL A 97 -9.40 -1.64 3.71
C VAL A 97 -8.49 -0.73 4.53
N ILE A 98 -7.25 -1.17 4.73
CA ILE A 98 -6.18 -0.40 5.39
C ILE A 98 -5.47 0.41 4.31
N ASP A 99 -5.84 1.69 4.21
CA ASP A 99 -5.51 2.56 3.06
C ASP A 99 -5.58 4.05 3.45
N THR A 100 -5.91 4.96 2.53
CA THR A 100 -6.02 6.42 2.75
C THR A 100 -7.36 6.88 3.31
N GLY A 101 -8.20 5.93 3.73
CA GLY A 101 -9.60 6.16 4.05
C GLY A 101 -10.50 6.01 2.83
N ILE A 102 -11.81 6.01 3.05
CA ILE A 102 -12.84 5.84 2.01
C ILE A 102 -13.88 6.92 2.23
N SER A 103 -14.12 7.74 1.22
CA SER A 103 -15.24 8.68 1.21
C SER A 103 -16.51 7.94 0.77
N PRO A 104 -17.45 7.62 1.67
CA PRO A 104 -18.59 6.76 1.35
C PRO A 104 -19.56 7.46 0.41
N ASN A 105 -20.25 6.66 -0.39
CA ASN A 105 -21.32 7.12 -1.28
C ASN A 105 -22.36 6.00 -1.44
N PRO A 106 -23.54 6.23 -2.05
CA PRO A 106 -24.58 5.20 -2.16
C PRO A 106 -24.14 3.90 -2.85
N ARG A 107 -23.12 3.95 -3.71
CA ARG A 107 -22.55 2.78 -4.38
C ARG A 107 -21.42 2.12 -3.59
N LEU A 108 -20.82 2.82 -2.64
CA LEU A 108 -19.78 2.30 -1.76
C LEU A 108 -20.06 2.70 -0.31
N PRO A 109 -21.03 2.05 0.36
CA PRO A 109 -21.21 2.21 1.79
C PRO A 109 -20.01 1.67 2.56
N ALA A 110 -19.56 2.37 3.60
CA ALA A 110 -18.42 1.94 4.40
C ALA A 110 -18.66 2.11 5.90
N VAL A 111 -18.25 1.10 6.68
CA VAL A 111 -18.21 1.12 8.14
C VAL A 111 -16.99 1.92 8.59
N PRO A 112 -17.11 2.85 9.54
CA PRO A 112 -15.97 3.57 10.10
C PRO A 112 -15.09 2.62 10.92
N GLY A 113 -13.86 2.40 10.45
CA GLY A 113 -12.85 1.58 11.13
C GLY A 113 -11.74 2.39 11.80
N GLY A 114 -11.86 3.71 11.80
CA GLY A 114 -10.93 4.61 12.46
C GLY A 114 -9.75 5.06 11.61
N ASP A 115 -8.95 5.94 12.20
CA ASP A 115 -7.92 6.68 11.50
C ASP A 115 -6.63 6.81 12.31
N TYR A 116 -5.55 6.26 11.77
CA TYR A 116 -4.20 6.29 12.32
C TYR A 116 -3.39 7.51 11.86
N ILE A 117 -4.05 8.54 11.31
CA ILE A 117 -3.43 9.83 10.95
C ILE A 117 -3.90 10.92 11.91
N MET A 118 -5.19 11.25 11.89
CA MET A 118 -5.80 12.35 12.67
C MET A 118 -6.64 11.88 13.86
N GLY A 119 -6.87 10.56 14.01
CA GLY A 119 -7.72 10.02 15.08
C GLY A 119 -9.22 10.19 14.81
N GLU A 120 -9.61 10.31 13.55
CA GLU A 120 -10.99 10.36 13.06
C GLU A 120 -11.59 8.95 12.84
N ASP A 121 -12.66 8.85 12.05
CA ASP A 121 -13.46 7.64 11.83
C ASP A 121 -13.03 6.79 10.62
N GLY A 122 -12.08 7.28 9.81
CA GLY A 122 -11.59 6.62 8.60
C GLY A 122 -12.44 6.85 7.35
N LEU A 123 -13.50 7.67 7.42
CA LEU A 123 -14.46 7.90 6.31
C LEU A 123 -14.12 9.13 5.44
N SER A 124 -12.84 9.53 5.41
CA SER A 124 -12.35 10.68 4.67
C SER A 124 -11.10 10.31 3.90
N ASP A 125 -11.20 10.33 2.56
CA ASP A 125 -10.10 10.02 1.65
C ASP A 125 -9.57 11.29 0.98
N CYS A 126 -8.46 11.83 1.48
CA CYS A 126 -7.83 13.03 0.95
C CYS A 126 -6.84 12.72 -0.20
N ASP A 127 -6.55 11.45 -0.46
CA ASP A 127 -5.55 11.03 -1.44
C ASP A 127 -6.17 10.53 -2.73
N ALA A 128 -7.47 10.20 -2.71
CA ALA A 128 -8.19 9.56 -3.80
C ALA A 128 -7.53 8.25 -4.20
N HIS A 129 -7.37 7.35 -3.21
CA HIS A 129 -6.79 6.02 -3.41
C HIS A 129 -7.62 4.95 -2.70
N GLY A 130 -7.85 5.08 -1.40
CA GLY A 130 -8.67 4.13 -0.65
C GLY A 130 -10.11 4.03 -1.14
N THR A 131 -10.73 5.13 -1.59
CA THR A 131 -12.06 5.10 -2.22
C THR A 131 -12.07 4.30 -3.53
N ILE A 132 -11.00 4.42 -4.33
CA ILE A 132 -10.82 3.66 -5.57
C ILE A 132 -10.63 2.18 -5.24
N VAL A 133 -9.73 1.85 -4.30
CA VAL A 133 -9.51 0.48 -3.80
C VAL A 133 -10.81 -0.14 -3.29
N GLY A 134 -11.55 0.56 -2.43
CA GLY A 134 -12.85 0.12 -1.93
C GLY A 134 -13.86 -0.10 -3.05
N SER A 135 -13.85 0.75 -4.08
CA SER A 135 -14.75 0.60 -5.23
C SER A 135 -14.45 -0.63 -6.07
N ILE A 136 -13.17 -0.98 -6.27
CA ILE A 136 -12.77 -2.24 -6.94
C ILE A 136 -13.25 -3.45 -6.13
N ILE A 137 -13.22 -3.37 -4.80
CA ILE A 137 -13.66 -4.47 -3.94
C ILE A 137 -15.18 -4.62 -4.01
N ALA A 138 -15.96 -3.56 -3.79
CA ALA A 138 -17.40 -3.69 -3.49
C ALA A 138 -18.32 -2.60 -4.03
N ALA A 139 -17.91 -1.77 -5.01
CA ALA A 139 -18.84 -0.80 -5.59
C ALA A 139 -20.07 -1.49 -6.20
N ALA A 140 -21.26 -1.00 -5.85
CA ALA A 140 -22.50 -1.37 -6.50
C ALA A 140 -22.50 -0.87 -7.96
N PRO A 141 -23.01 -1.67 -8.92
CA PRO A 141 -23.09 -1.26 -10.32
C PRO A 141 -24.12 -0.14 -10.53
N GLN A 142 -23.90 0.66 -11.57
CA GLN A 142 -24.81 1.72 -12.00
C GLN A 142 -25.12 1.55 -13.49
N GLY A 143 -26.34 1.10 -13.80
CA GLY A 143 -26.88 1.08 -15.17
C GLY A 143 -26.31 0.01 -16.12
N VAL A 144 -24.99 -0.15 -16.24
CA VAL A 144 -24.35 -1.08 -17.20
C VAL A 144 -24.63 -2.54 -16.85
N LEU A 145 -24.65 -2.85 -15.55
CA LEU A 145 -25.08 -4.15 -15.02
C LEU A 145 -26.15 -3.94 -13.95
N PRO A 146 -27.14 -4.83 -13.82
CA PRO A 146 -28.01 -4.83 -12.65
C PRO A 146 -27.22 -5.24 -11.41
N MET A 147 -27.62 -4.73 -10.24
CA MET A 147 -27.11 -5.22 -8.96
C MET A 147 -27.40 -6.73 -8.84
N PRO A 148 -26.38 -7.59 -8.66
CA PRO A 148 -26.62 -9.01 -8.52
C PRO A 148 -27.33 -9.30 -7.19
N ARG A 149 -28.09 -10.40 -7.14
CA ARG A 149 -28.73 -10.82 -5.88
C ARG A 149 -27.65 -11.19 -4.86
N PRO A 150 -27.85 -10.89 -3.57
CA PRO A 150 -26.94 -11.35 -2.53
C PRO A 150 -26.79 -12.89 -2.58
N MET A 151 -25.55 -13.36 -2.74
CA MET A 151 -25.19 -14.78 -2.72
C MET A 151 -24.01 -15.03 -1.78
N PRO A 152 -24.18 -15.91 -0.77
CA PRO A 152 -25.41 -16.66 -0.43
C PRO A 152 -26.56 -15.73 -0.01
N SER A 153 -27.81 -16.23 0.02
CA SER A 153 -28.99 -15.38 0.29
C SER A 153 -29.01 -14.79 1.70
N THR A 154 -28.43 -15.49 2.67
CA THR A 154 -28.15 -14.99 4.01
C THR A 154 -26.72 -14.48 4.09
N PRO A 155 -26.45 -13.39 4.84
CA PRO A 155 -25.09 -12.93 5.10
C PRO A 155 -24.19 -14.07 5.60
N ALA A 156 -23.00 -14.22 5.00
CA ALA A 156 -22.07 -15.30 5.30
C ALA A 156 -21.43 -15.16 6.70
N PHE A 157 -21.24 -13.93 7.17
CA PHE A 157 -20.69 -13.63 8.48
C PHE A 157 -21.54 -12.57 9.21
N PRO A 158 -21.39 -12.44 10.54
CA PRO A 158 -21.95 -11.33 11.29
C PRO A 158 -21.44 -9.97 10.77
N PRO A 159 -22.23 -8.90 10.90
CA PRO A 159 -21.75 -7.55 10.60
C PRO A 159 -20.54 -7.20 11.47
N PRO A 160 -19.61 -6.39 10.96
CA PRO A 160 -18.47 -5.96 11.75
C PRO A 160 -18.91 -5.12 12.95
N ALA A 161 -18.06 -5.06 13.97
CA ALA A 161 -18.27 -4.18 15.11
C ALA A 161 -18.22 -2.70 14.68
N GLY A 162 -19.02 -1.87 15.34
CA GLY A 162 -19.06 -0.43 15.11
C GLY A 162 -20.42 0.07 14.60
N PRO A 163 -20.50 1.36 14.22
CA PRO A 163 -21.68 1.94 13.59
C PRO A 163 -22.06 1.25 12.27
N PRO A 164 -23.33 1.37 11.83
CA PRO A 164 -23.72 0.89 10.50
C PRO A 164 -22.95 1.63 9.39
N PRO A 165 -22.85 1.03 8.18
CA PRO A 165 -22.19 1.67 7.05
C PRO A 165 -22.75 3.05 6.75
N ALA A 166 -21.87 4.05 6.63
CA ALA A 166 -22.21 5.34 6.10
C ALA A 166 -22.38 5.24 4.57
N ILE A 167 -23.38 5.94 4.03
CA ILE A 167 -23.66 6.03 2.58
C ILE A 167 -23.27 7.40 2.00
N GLY A 168 -22.60 8.21 2.81
CA GLY A 168 -22.18 9.56 2.50
C GLY A 168 -21.31 10.13 3.62
N ALA A 169 -20.32 10.92 3.27
CA ALA A 169 -19.58 11.79 4.18
C ALA A 169 -19.43 13.17 3.52
N PRO A 170 -19.22 14.24 4.29
CA PRO A 170 -18.79 15.51 3.72
C PRO A 170 -17.56 15.30 2.84
N PRO A 171 -17.51 15.87 1.63
CA PRO A 171 -16.33 15.71 0.79
C PRO A 171 -15.10 16.28 1.51
N PRO A 172 -13.93 15.64 1.36
CA PRO A 172 -12.71 16.10 2.00
C PRO A 172 -12.40 17.54 1.54
N PRO A 173 -12.00 18.47 2.44
CA PRO A 173 -11.81 19.87 2.08
C PRO A 173 -10.69 20.03 1.05
N VAL A 174 -11.00 20.60 -0.11
CA VAL A 174 -10.03 20.80 -1.21
C VAL A 174 -9.06 21.97 -0.91
N GLU A 175 -9.47 22.92 -0.07
CA GLU A 175 -8.66 24.08 0.34
C GLU A 175 -7.74 23.74 1.52
N VAL A 176 -6.48 24.19 1.46
CA VAL A 176 -5.48 24.08 2.53
C VAL A 176 -5.88 25.02 3.68
N PRO A 177 -5.84 24.60 4.96
CA PRO A 177 -6.07 25.54 6.07
C PRO A 177 -4.95 26.59 6.04
N PRO A 178 -5.23 27.88 6.29
CA PRO A 178 -4.17 28.88 6.38
C PRO A 178 -3.12 28.44 7.42
N PRO A 179 -1.82 28.70 7.18
CA PRO A 179 -0.79 28.36 8.14
C PRO A 179 -1.14 28.96 9.50
N VAL A 180 -0.99 28.16 10.57
CA VAL A 180 -1.17 28.65 11.94
C VAL A 180 -0.24 29.84 12.12
N ALA A 181 -0.82 31.00 12.45
CA ALA A 181 -0.04 32.22 12.65
C ALA A 181 1.07 31.93 13.68
N PRO A 182 2.32 32.34 13.42
CA PRO A 182 3.38 32.15 14.39
C PRO A 182 2.97 32.78 15.71
N PRO A 183 3.33 32.18 16.86
CA PRO A 183 3.14 32.82 18.15
C PRO A 183 3.76 34.23 18.11
N PRO A 184 3.16 35.22 18.80
CA PRO A 184 3.68 36.58 18.81
C PRO A 184 5.16 36.54 19.20
N PRO A 185 6.03 37.30 18.51
CA PRO A 185 7.45 37.27 18.80
C PRO A 185 7.67 37.62 20.28
N PRO A 186 8.54 36.89 20.99
CA PRO A 186 8.98 37.34 22.31
C PRO A 186 9.57 38.75 22.20
N PRO A 187 9.48 39.58 23.24
CA PRO A 187 10.02 40.93 23.21
C PRO A 187 11.47 40.91 22.72
N PRO A 188 11.86 41.80 21.79
CA PRO A 188 13.18 41.75 21.18
C PRO A 188 14.25 41.94 22.27
N VAL A 189 15.13 40.95 22.38
CA VAL A 189 16.41 41.06 23.09
C VAL A 189 17.50 41.25 22.05
N THR A 190 18.13 42.43 22.06
CA THR A 190 19.27 42.74 21.20
C THR A 190 20.47 41.92 21.66
N ILE A 191 20.88 40.94 20.86
CA ILE A 191 22.17 40.25 21.02
C ILE A 191 23.05 40.61 19.82
N THR A 192 24.13 41.35 20.09
CA THR A 192 25.18 41.60 19.11
C THR A 192 26.01 40.34 18.97
N GLN A 193 25.80 39.57 17.89
CA GLN A 193 26.65 38.43 17.55
C GLN A 193 27.56 38.80 16.38
N VAL A 194 28.88 38.67 16.60
CA VAL A 194 29.87 38.76 15.52
C VAL A 194 30.10 37.35 15.01
N ILE A 195 29.77 37.10 13.73
CA ILE A 195 29.94 35.79 13.08
C ILE A 195 31.19 35.83 12.18
N PRO A 196 32.21 34.99 12.40
CA PRO A 196 33.29 34.77 11.44
C PRO A 196 32.86 33.82 10.30
N PRO A 197 33.51 33.89 9.12
CA PRO A 197 33.08 33.15 7.93
C PRO A 197 33.29 31.63 8.04
N PRO A 198 32.42 30.80 7.40
CA PRO A 198 32.47 29.35 7.51
C PRO A 198 33.51 28.70 6.56
N PRO A 199 34.08 27.54 6.92
CA PRO A 199 34.94 26.73 6.05
C PRO A 199 34.13 25.94 5.00
N PRO A 200 34.77 25.46 3.91
CA PRO A 200 34.10 24.71 2.85
C PRO A 200 33.67 23.29 3.29
N PRO A 201 32.62 22.72 2.67
CA PRO A 201 32.00 21.47 3.12
C PRO A 201 32.77 20.20 2.70
N PRO A 202 32.74 19.13 3.51
CA PRO A 202 33.26 17.80 3.16
C PRO A 202 32.28 16.99 2.28
N PRO A 203 32.74 15.91 1.60
CA PRO A 203 31.89 15.07 0.75
C PRO A 203 30.97 14.15 1.57
N PRO A 204 29.83 13.69 1.00
CA PRO A 204 28.83 12.93 1.76
C PRO A 204 29.14 11.42 1.90
N PRO A 205 28.73 10.79 3.01
CA PRO A 205 28.62 9.33 3.15
C PRO A 205 27.23 8.79 2.72
N PRO A 206 27.02 7.46 2.60
CA PRO A 206 25.83 6.87 2.01
C PRO A 206 24.64 6.66 2.96
N GLU A 207 23.50 6.42 2.29
CA GLU A 207 22.08 6.30 2.63
C GLU A 207 21.67 5.64 3.96
N GLY A 208 20.54 6.13 4.50
CA GLY A 208 19.73 5.41 5.50
C GLY A 208 18.48 6.19 5.95
N GLY A 209 17.29 5.59 5.79
CA GLY A 209 16.05 6.06 6.41
C GLY A 209 14.78 5.57 5.72
N GLY A 210 14.27 4.41 6.15
CA GLY A 210 13.03 3.83 5.63
C GLY A 210 11.79 4.68 5.96
N ALA A 211 11.08 5.08 4.91
CA ALA A 211 9.72 5.61 4.97
C ALA A 211 8.75 4.55 4.41
N THR A 212 7.54 4.46 4.95
CA THR A 212 6.47 3.63 4.39
C THR A 212 6.15 4.14 2.98
N ALA A 213 6.23 3.25 1.98
CA ALA A 213 5.90 3.58 0.59
C ALA A 213 4.40 3.79 0.43
N ALA A 214 4.07 4.40 -0.70
CA ALA A 214 2.90 5.23 -0.86
C ALA A 214 1.61 4.50 -1.25
N SER A 215 0.50 5.23 -1.12
CA SER A 215 -0.83 4.90 -1.63
C SER A 215 -1.33 5.99 -2.60
N ASN A 216 -0.55 6.33 -3.64
CA ASN A 216 -1.02 7.05 -4.84
C ASN A 216 -0.13 6.59 -6.00
N GLY A 217 -0.73 6.19 -7.12
CA GLY A 217 -0.08 5.46 -8.21
C GLY A 217 1.30 6.01 -8.61
N PRO A 218 2.28 5.15 -8.98
CA PRO A 218 3.59 5.60 -9.44
C PRO A 218 3.49 6.25 -10.85
N ALA A 219 4.62 6.55 -11.52
CA ALA A 219 4.59 7.12 -12.88
C ALA A 219 4.06 6.10 -13.92
N ASP A 220 3.03 6.49 -14.67
CA ASP A 220 2.25 5.60 -15.55
C ASP A 220 3.10 4.68 -16.46
N PRO A 221 2.91 3.35 -16.42
CA PRO A 221 3.47 2.43 -17.41
C PRO A 221 2.81 2.57 -18.78
N GLN A 222 1.62 3.19 -18.88
CA GLN A 222 1.02 3.53 -20.16
C GLN A 222 1.73 4.75 -20.75
N THR A 223 2.29 4.59 -21.95
CA THR A 223 3.13 5.63 -22.58
C THR A 223 2.33 6.65 -23.38
N GLU A 224 1.05 6.38 -23.63
CA GLU A 224 0.17 7.21 -24.46
C GLU A 224 -0.41 8.38 -23.65
N ASP A 225 -0.55 9.55 -24.30
CA ASP A 225 -1.20 10.70 -23.69
C ASP A 225 -2.70 10.44 -23.62
N GLU A 226 -3.23 10.30 -22.41
CA GLU A 226 -4.65 10.11 -22.18
C GLU A 226 -5.33 11.47 -21.87
N PRO A 227 -6.06 12.06 -22.83
CA PRO A 227 -6.67 13.37 -22.61
C PRO A 227 -7.81 13.27 -21.61
N ALA A 228 -7.91 14.28 -20.74
CA ALA A 228 -9.03 14.43 -19.84
C ALA A 228 -10.33 14.59 -20.64
N VAL A 229 -11.39 13.93 -20.19
CA VAL A 229 -12.73 14.01 -20.77
C VAL A 229 -13.71 14.54 -19.71
N PRO A 230 -14.82 15.17 -20.12
CA PRO A 230 -15.86 15.58 -19.17
C PRO A 230 -16.37 14.38 -18.36
N PRO A 231 -16.63 14.56 -17.05
CA PRO A 231 -17.20 13.50 -16.24
C PRO A 231 -18.59 13.12 -16.75
N LEU A 232 -18.99 11.86 -16.57
CA LEU A 232 -20.35 11.43 -16.87
C LEU A 232 -21.37 12.18 -15.99
N PRO A 233 -22.59 12.44 -16.50
CA PRO A 233 -23.65 13.03 -15.70
C PRO A 233 -23.94 12.18 -14.44
N PRO A 234 -24.30 12.80 -13.31
CA PRO A 234 -24.68 12.07 -12.11
C PRO A 234 -25.77 11.02 -12.38
N GLY A 235 -25.54 9.78 -11.94
CA GLY A 235 -26.47 8.66 -12.14
C GLY A 235 -26.47 8.04 -13.54
N ALA A 236 -25.65 8.52 -14.48
CA ALA A 236 -25.49 7.89 -15.79
C ALA A 236 -24.89 6.48 -15.66
N PRO A 237 -25.28 5.52 -16.51
CA PRO A 237 -24.65 4.20 -16.52
C PRO A 237 -23.12 4.30 -16.68
N ASP A 238 -22.39 3.55 -15.87
CA ASP A 238 -20.93 3.44 -15.94
C ASP A 238 -20.44 2.04 -15.56
N GLY A 239 -19.18 1.75 -15.90
CA GLY A 239 -18.57 0.44 -15.72
C GLY A 239 -17.73 0.26 -14.47
N VAL A 240 -17.81 1.18 -13.49
CA VAL A 240 -17.17 0.99 -12.18
C VAL A 240 -18.01 0.02 -11.36
N VAL A 241 -17.55 -1.22 -11.25
CA VAL A 241 -18.28 -2.28 -10.56
C VAL A 241 -17.30 -3.08 -9.72
N GLY A 242 -17.63 -3.25 -8.43
CA GLY A 242 -16.79 -3.99 -7.50
C GLY A 242 -16.84 -5.50 -7.76
N VAL A 243 -15.80 -6.21 -7.34
CA VAL A 243 -15.73 -7.68 -7.47
C VAL A 243 -16.79 -8.37 -6.61
N ALA A 244 -17.01 -7.87 -5.39
CA ALA A 244 -17.89 -8.41 -4.36
C ALA A 244 -18.89 -7.33 -3.89
N PRO A 245 -19.87 -6.95 -4.72
CA PRO A 245 -20.73 -5.80 -4.45
C PRO A 245 -21.67 -5.98 -3.25
N ASN A 246 -21.79 -7.19 -2.69
CA ASN A 246 -22.54 -7.45 -1.45
C ASN A 246 -21.64 -7.63 -0.21
N ALA A 247 -20.33 -7.43 -0.34
CA ALA A 247 -19.43 -7.36 0.81
C ALA A 247 -19.65 -6.09 1.62
N THR A 248 -19.30 -6.13 2.91
CA THR A 248 -19.34 -4.95 3.79
C THR A 248 -17.94 -4.38 3.90
N ILE A 249 -17.74 -3.12 3.51
CA ILE A 249 -16.43 -2.46 3.60
C ILE A 249 -16.24 -1.84 4.98
N ILE A 250 -15.08 -2.05 5.59
CA ILE A 250 -14.60 -1.33 6.77
C ILE A 250 -13.45 -0.44 6.32
N SER A 251 -13.56 0.87 6.53
CA SER A 251 -12.52 1.82 6.12
C SER A 251 -11.59 2.14 7.28
N ILE A 252 -10.31 1.83 7.14
CA ILE A 252 -9.27 2.18 8.12
C ILE A 252 -8.24 3.06 7.42
N ARG A 253 -8.21 4.34 7.80
CA ARG A 253 -7.20 5.27 7.26
C ARG A 253 -5.89 5.06 8.01
N GLN A 254 -4.85 4.60 7.31
CA GLN A 254 -3.55 4.29 7.89
C GLN A 254 -2.39 5.02 7.21
N SER A 255 -2.53 5.38 5.94
CA SER A 255 -1.55 6.17 5.19
C SER A 255 -2.17 7.44 4.62
N SER A 256 -1.31 8.41 4.28
CA SER A 256 -1.71 9.56 3.44
C SER A 256 -0.48 10.32 2.97
N ARG A 257 -0.51 10.81 1.72
CA ARG A 257 0.46 11.78 1.17
C ARG A 257 0.06 13.23 1.44
N ALA A 258 -1.20 13.50 1.79
CA ALA A 258 -1.66 14.85 2.12
C ALA A 258 -1.24 15.33 3.52
N PHE A 259 -0.78 14.42 4.38
CA PHE A 259 -0.45 14.67 5.77
C PHE A 259 1.01 14.28 6.09
N GLU A 260 1.63 15.02 7.00
CA GLU A 260 3.00 14.82 7.47
C GLU A 260 3.07 14.99 9.00
N PRO A 261 4.15 14.52 9.67
CA PRO A 261 4.37 14.80 11.08
C PRO A 261 4.49 16.30 11.35
N VAL A 262 3.97 16.78 12.49
CA VAL A 262 4.10 18.19 12.89
C VAL A 262 5.58 18.61 13.01
N ASN A 263 6.42 17.69 13.51
CA ASN A 263 7.86 17.84 13.62
C ASN A 263 8.54 16.75 12.77
N PRO A 264 8.66 16.95 11.44
CA PRO A 264 9.28 15.95 10.59
C PRO A 264 10.78 15.83 10.92
N PRO A 265 11.37 14.63 10.87
CA PRO A 265 12.82 14.50 10.95
C PRO A 265 13.50 15.28 9.81
N PRO A 266 14.77 15.70 9.96
CA PRO A 266 15.49 16.41 8.90
C PRO A 266 15.45 15.58 7.62
N GLY A 267 14.79 16.10 6.57
CA GLY A 267 14.74 15.44 5.27
C GLY A 267 16.08 15.53 4.55
N ASP A 268 16.35 14.61 3.63
CA ASP A 268 17.43 14.77 2.67
C ASP A 268 17.09 15.96 1.77
N PRO A 269 17.90 17.04 1.75
CA PRO A 269 17.67 18.21 0.90
C PRO A 269 17.71 17.89 -0.61
N ASN A 270 18.17 16.71 -1.02
CA ASN A 270 18.18 16.24 -2.41
C ASN A 270 17.03 15.28 -2.74
N SER A 271 16.17 14.95 -1.76
CA SER A 271 15.00 14.10 -1.99
C SER A 271 13.75 14.95 -2.20
N ASP A 272 13.01 14.70 -3.28
CA ASP A 272 11.66 15.25 -3.47
C ASP A 272 10.63 14.56 -2.53
N GLU A 273 11.07 13.62 -1.68
CA GLU A 273 10.21 12.78 -0.86
C GLU A 273 9.99 13.37 0.55
N LYS A 274 8.85 14.06 0.74
CA LYS A 274 8.40 14.47 2.06
C LYS A 274 8.03 13.25 2.91
N VAL A 275 8.30 13.31 4.23
CA VAL A 275 7.90 12.28 5.21
C VAL A 275 6.37 12.19 5.27
N LYS A 276 5.81 11.09 4.76
CA LYS A 276 4.36 10.84 4.68
C LYS A 276 3.79 10.34 6.00
N ALA A 277 2.46 10.32 6.08
CA ALA A 277 1.73 9.77 7.21
C ALA A 277 1.63 8.23 7.13
N GLY A 278 1.90 7.56 8.25
CA GLY A 278 1.88 6.10 8.38
C GLY A 278 3.22 5.52 8.83
N THR A 279 3.21 4.44 9.60
CA THR A 279 4.40 3.69 10.04
C THR A 279 4.09 2.19 10.03
N LEU A 280 5.11 1.33 10.01
CA LEU A 280 4.94 -0.12 10.19
C LEU A 280 4.22 -0.47 11.50
N ASN A 281 4.42 0.34 12.54
CA ASN A 281 3.75 0.18 13.82
C ASN A 281 2.25 0.52 13.74
N THR A 282 1.87 1.59 13.02
CA THR A 282 0.44 1.88 12.80
C THR A 282 -0.21 0.85 11.89
N VAL A 283 0.50 0.27 10.90
CA VAL A 283 0.00 -0.90 10.15
C VAL A 283 -0.30 -2.06 11.10
N ALA A 284 0.65 -2.42 11.98
CA ALA A 284 0.48 -3.53 12.91
C ALA A 284 -0.76 -3.34 13.81
N ARG A 285 -0.95 -2.14 14.36
CA ARG A 285 -2.15 -1.81 15.15
C ARG A 285 -3.43 -1.84 14.31
N ALA A 286 -3.40 -1.31 13.09
CA ALA A 286 -4.55 -1.32 12.17
C ALA A 286 -4.97 -2.76 11.78
N VAL A 287 -4.02 -3.67 11.60
CA VAL A 287 -4.29 -5.10 11.33
C VAL A 287 -4.99 -5.76 12.52
N VAL A 288 -4.49 -5.55 13.75
CA VAL A 288 -5.14 -6.08 14.97
C VAL A 288 -6.54 -5.49 15.11
N HIS A 289 -6.70 -4.18 14.89
CA HIS A 289 -7.98 -3.49 14.97
C HIS A 289 -8.99 -4.05 13.96
N ALA A 290 -8.61 -4.15 12.69
CA ALA A 290 -9.44 -4.74 11.63
C ALA A 290 -9.92 -6.16 12.00
N ALA A 291 -9.00 -6.99 12.49
CA ALA A 291 -9.31 -8.35 12.89
C ALA A 291 -10.26 -8.40 14.11
N ASN A 292 -10.12 -7.47 15.06
CA ASN A 292 -11.02 -7.34 16.20
C ASN A 292 -12.40 -6.77 15.85
N MET A 293 -12.48 -5.96 14.78
CA MET A 293 -13.76 -5.53 14.21
C MET A 293 -14.51 -6.65 13.49
N GLY A 294 -13.89 -7.83 13.31
CA GLY A 294 -14.49 -8.98 12.65
C GLY A 294 -14.26 -9.04 11.14
N ALA A 295 -13.26 -8.32 10.62
CA ALA A 295 -12.86 -8.44 9.23
C ALA A 295 -12.51 -9.90 8.88
N LYS A 296 -13.07 -10.41 7.78
CA LYS A 296 -12.77 -11.74 7.24
C LYS A 296 -11.85 -11.70 6.03
N VAL A 297 -11.68 -10.53 5.45
CA VAL A 297 -10.62 -10.19 4.51
C VAL A 297 -10.03 -8.85 4.95
N ILE A 298 -8.71 -8.73 4.95
CA ILE A 298 -7.99 -7.48 5.25
C ILE A 298 -7.13 -7.16 4.04
N ASN A 299 -7.49 -6.10 3.32
CA ASN A 299 -6.73 -5.54 2.22
C ASN A 299 -5.73 -4.50 2.74
N ILE A 300 -4.45 -4.69 2.47
CA ILE A 300 -3.37 -3.78 2.83
C ILE A 300 -2.73 -3.25 1.55
N SER A 301 -3.08 -2.02 1.18
CA SER A 301 -2.50 -1.38 0.00
C SER A 301 -1.14 -0.75 0.28
N VAL A 302 -0.83 -0.50 1.55
CA VAL A 302 0.42 0.13 1.99
C VAL A 302 1.55 -0.88 1.89
N THR A 303 2.62 -0.47 1.21
CA THR A 303 3.86 -1.24 1.13
C THR A 303 4.97 -0.43 1.79
N ALA A 304 5.85 -1.06 2.56
CA ALA A 304 7.10 -0.46 3.01
C ALA A 304 8.26 -1.25 2.42
N CYS A 305 9.15 -0.57 1.71
CA CYS A 305 10.30 -1.17 1.05
C CYS A 305 11.55 -0.92 1.90
N LEU A 306 12.15 -1.99 2.40
CA LEU A 306 13.27 -1.93 3.34
C LEU A 306 14.50 -2.59 2.73
N PRO A 307 15.69 -1.98 2.80
CA PRO A 307 16.91 -2.62 2.34
C PRO A 307 17.19 -3.88 3.15
N ALA A 308 17.51 -4.97 2.46
CA ALA A 308 17.83 -6.25 3.07
C ALA A 308 18.99 -6.17 4.08
N SER A 309 19.94 -5.27 3.83
CA SER A 309 21.11 -5.03 4.68
C SER A 309 20.79 -4.32 6.00
N ALA A 310 19.62 -3.69 6.13
CA ALA A 310 19.23 -2.94 7.32
C ALA A 310 17.71 -3.03 7.56
N PRO A 311 17.20 -4.21 7.95
CA PRO A 311 15.77 -4.41 8.16
C PRO A 311 15.30 -3.60 9.39
N ALA A 312 14.22 -2.83 9.22
CA ALA A 312 13.53 -2.22 10.35
C ALA A 312 12.91 -3.31 11.27
N ASP A 313 12.67 -2.99 12.56
CA ASP A 313 11.97 -3.90 13.47
C ASP A 313 10.52 -4.09 13.00
N GLN A 314 10.19 -5.32 12.61
CA GLN A 314 8.88 -5.71 12.10
C GLN A 314 8.20 -6.76 12.98
N ARG A 315 8.71 -7.03 14.18
CA ARG A 315 8.20 -8.13 15.03
C ARG A 315 6.73 -7.95 15.41
N ALA A 316 6.34 -6.73 15.80
CA ALA A 316 4.95 -6.42 16.12
C ALA A 316 4.02 -6.56 14.89
N LEU A 317 4.50 -6.21 13.70
CA LEU A 317 3.74 -6.39 12.46
C LEU A 317 3.58 -7.88 12.13
N GLY A 318 4.65 -8.66 12.20
CA GLY A 318 4.57 -10.12 12.02
C GLY A 318 3.57 -10.77 13.00
N ALA A 319 3.61 -10.38 14.27
CA ALA A 319 2.67 -10.87 15.28
C ALA A 319 1.22 -10.44 14.98
N ALA A 320 0.99 -9.20 14.55
CA ALA A 320 -0.33 -8.72 14.15
C ALA A 320 -0.91 -9.50 12.95
N LEU A 321 -0.09 -9.78 11.93
CA LEU A 321 -0.48 -10.55 10.75
C LEU A 321 -0.79 -12.00 11.12
N TRP A 322 0.05 -12.64 11.92
CA TRP A 322 -0.22 -13.96 12.48
C TRP A 322 -1.53 -13.98 13.27
N TYR A 323 -1.78 -12.98 14.12
CA TYR A 323 -3.01 -12.87 14.90
C TYR A 323 -4.24 -12.76 14.01
N ALA A 324 -4.20 -11.87 13.00
CA ALA A 324 -5.28 -11.73 12.04
C ALA A 324 -5.55 -13.03 11.28
N ALA A 325 -4.51 -13.64 10.70
CA ALA A 325 -4.62 -14.83 9.88
C ALA A 325 -5.01 -16.09 10.68
N THR A 326 -4.36 -16.32 11.81
CA THR A 326 -4.43 -17.59 12.55
C THR A 326 -5.45 -17.55 13.69
N VAL A 327 -5.53 -16.45 14.43
CA VAL A 327 -6.40 -16.34 15.61
C VAL A 327 -7.78 -15.81 15.25
N LYS A 328 -7.85 -14.86 14.32
CA LYS A 328 -9.11 -14.21 13.90
C LYS A 328 -9.69 -14.75 12.60
N ASP A 329 -8.97 -15.65 11.94
CA ASP A 329 -9.40 -16.27 10.69
C ASP A 329 -9.72 -15.18 9.64
N ALA A 330 -8.76 -14.29 9.40
CA ALA A 330 -8.86 -13.25 8.38
C ALA A 330 -7.89 -13.55 7.24
N VAL A 331 -8.38 -13.51 6.00
CA VAL A 331 -7.48 -13.57 4.84
C VAL A 331 -6.80 -12.20 4.70
N VAL A 332 -5.48 -12.15 4.88
CA VAL A 332 -4.72 -10.90 4.69
C VAL A 332 -4.15 -10.87 3.28
N VAL A 333 -4.50 -9.82 2.53
CA VAL A 333 -4.08 -9.60 1.14
C VAL A 333 -3.28 -8.31 1.11
N ALA A 334 -2.07 -8.34 0.55
CA ALA A 334 -1.21 -7.17 0.50
C ALA A 334 -0.66 -6.91 -0.91
N ALA A 335 -0.48 -5.64 -1.24
CA ALA A 335 0.22 -5.22 -2.45
C ALA A 335 1.68 -5.67 -2.41
N ALA A 336 2.20 -6.18 -3.53
CA ALA A 336 3.61 -6.57 -3.64
C ALA A 336 4.58 -5.38 -3.56
N GLY A 337 4.12 -4.17 -3.91
CA GLY A 337 4.94 -2.97 -4.03
C GLY A 337 5.20 -2.61 -5.49
N ASN A 338 5.60 -1.36 -5.72
CA ASN A 338 5.85 -0.86 -7.07
C ASN A 338 7.32 -0.42 -7.22
N ASP A 339 7.99 -0.92 -8.26
CA ASP A 339 9.37 -0.55 -8.58
C ASP A 339 9.50 0.95 -8.89
N GLY A 340 10.46 1.60 -8.27
CA GLY A 340 10.71 3.05 -8.41
C GLY A 340 9.98 3.95 -7.40
N GLU A 341 9.21 3.39 -6.46
CA GLU A 341 8.67 4.14 -5.32
C GLU A 341 9.58 4.04 -4.09
N ALA A 342 9.96 5.14 -3.45
CA ALA A 342 10.42 5.16 -2.04
C ALA A 342 11.31 3.96 -1.58
N GLY A 343 12.40 3.68 -2.28
CA GLY A 343 13.31 2.56 -1.97
C GLY A 343 12.89 1.18 -2.49
N CYS A 344 11.71 1.06 -3.08
CA CYS A 344 11.21 -0.12 -3.76
C CYS A 344 11.97 -0.36 -5.08
N ASN A 345 12.59 -1.52 -5.19
CA ASN A 345 13.25 -1.98 -6.40
C ASN A 345 12.96 -3.47 -6.62
N ASN A 346 12.99 -3.90 -7.88
CA ASN A 346 12.87 -5.33 -8.21
C ASN A 346 14.01 -6.16 -7.60
N ASN A 347 13.64 -7.31 -7.03
CA ASN A 347 14.60 -8.33 -6.61
C ASN A 347 14.97 -9.24 -7.80
N PRO A 348 16.14 -9.92 -7.75
CA PRO A 348 16.45 -11.02 -8.66
C PRO A 348 15.32 -12.05 -8.71
N MET A 349 15.07 -12.62 -9.89
CA MET A 349 13.93 -13.53 -10.08
C MET A 349 14.20 -14.95 -9.59
N TYR A 350 15.35 -15.52 -9.95
CA TYR A 350 15.77 -16.85 -9.54
C TYR A 350 17.27 -17.04 -9.82
N ASP A 351 17.96 -17.85 -9.01
CA ASP A 351 19.31 -18.33 -9.30
C ASP A 351 19.25 -19.79 -9.80
N PRO A 352 19.53 -20.08 -11.08
CA PRO A 352 19.57 -21.46 -11.59
C PRO A 352 20.67 -22.33 -10.95
N LEU A 353 21.64 -21.73 -10.28
CA LEU A 353 22.76 -22.42 -9.64
C LEU A 353 22.51 -22.79 -8.18
N ASP A 354 21.44 -22.27 -7.55
CA ASP A 354 21.00 -22.64 -6.20
C ASP A 354 19.61 -23.31 -6.22
N PRO A 355 19.51 -24.59 -6.60
CA PRO A 355 18.24 -25.30 -6.62
C PRO A 355 17.64 -25.52 -5.23
N SER A 356 18.38 -25.25 -4.14
CA SER A 356 17.88 -25.37 -2.77
C SER A 356 17.06 -24.16 -2.33
N ASP A 357 17.20 -23.03 -3.04
CA ASP A 357 16.43 -21.80 -2.87
C ASP A 357 15.68 -21.44 -4.16
N PRO A 358 14.62 -22.19 -4.53
CA PRO A 358 13.93 -22.01 -5.81
C PRO A 358 13.18 -20.68 -5.95
N ARG A 359 13.11 -19.90 -4.87
CA ARG A 359 12.49 -18.56 -4.85
C ARG A 359 13.53 -17.44 -4.73
N ASP A 360 14.80 -17.76 -4.53
CA ASP A 360 15.93 -16.83 -4.44
C ASP A 360 15.81 -15.84 -3.25
N TRP A 361 15.37 -16.36 -2.09
CA TRP A 361 15.37 -15.64 -0.81
C TRP A 361 16.75 -15.09 -0.46
N HIS A 362 17.81 -15.85 -0.72
CA HIS A 362 19.17 -15.48 -0.39
C HIS A 362 19.68 -14.24 -1.14
N GLN A 363 19.09 -13.90 -2.29
CA GLN A 363 19.46 -12.73 -3.08
C GLN A 363 18.48 -11.56 -3.01
N VAL A 364 17.53 -11.60 -2.06
CA VAL A 364 16.68 -10.45 -1.77
C VAL A 364 17.53 -9.23 -1.40
N LYS A 365 17.28 -8.12 -2.10
CA LYS A 365 17.90 -6.82 -1.88
C LYS A 365 16.96 -5.84 -1.20
N VAL A 366 15.66 -5.92 -1.50
CA VAL A 366 14.63 -5.04 -0.98
C VAL A 366 13.47 -5.88 -0.48
N VAL A 367 13.20 -5.80 0.83
CA VAL A 367 12.07 -6.44 1.49
C VAL A 367 10.81 -5.60 1.30
N SER A 368 9.75 -6.21 0.77
CA SER A 368 8.40 -5.63 0.73
C SER A 368 7.61 -6.05 1.96
N SER A 369 7.25 -5.10 2.82
CA SER A 369 6.45 -5.33 4.02
C SER A 369 5.05 -4.75 3.86
N PRO A 370 3.96 -5.48 4.19
CA PRO A 370 3.93 -6.76 4.88
C PRO A 370 4.09 -8.00 3.97
N SER A 371 4.25 -7.83 2.66
CA SER A 371 4.24 -8.93 1.68
C SER A 371 5.19 -10.10 2.00
N TRP A 372 6.38 -9.84 2.54
CA TRP A 372 7.36 -10.89 2.88
C TRP A 372 6.92 -11.86 3.98
N PHE A 373 5.85 -11.56 4.74
CA PHE A 373 5.23 -12.47 5.70
C PHE A 373 4.31 -13.47 4.98
N SER A 374 4.84 -14.19 3.97
CA SER A 374 4.05 -15.01 3.02
C SER A 374 3.26 -16.16 3.65
N ASP A 375 3.61 -16.57 4.88
CA ASP A 375 2.84 -17.59 5.62
C ASP A 375 1.47 -17.07 6.10
N TYR A 376 1.33 -15.74 6.24
CA TYR A 376 0.13 -15.07 6.76
C TYR A 376 -0.50 -14.10 5.77
N VAL A 377 0.25 -13.72 4.73
CA VAL A 377 -0.14 -12.68 3.77
C VAL A 377 -0.10 -13.23 2.35
N LEU A 378 -1.21 -13.10 1.64
CA LEU A 378 -1.24 -13.30 0.20
C LEU A 378 -0.74 -12.02 -0.50
N SER A 379 0.54 -12.02 -0.88
CA SER A 379 1.15 -10.92 -1.63
C SER A 379 0.73 -10.94 -3.10
N VAL A 380 0.31 -9.79 -3.63
CA VAL A 380 -0.31 -9.64 -4.95
C VAL A 380 0.50 -8.72 -5.86
N GLY A 381 1.04 -9.29 -6.93
CA GLY A 381 1.65 -8.55 -8.03
C GLY A 381 0.62 -7.97 -9.01
N ALA A 382 1.08 -7.11 -9.92
CA ALA A 382 0.25 -6.48 -10.94
C ALA A 382 0.47 -7.11 -12.32
N VAL A 383 -0.62 -7.27 -13.07
CA VAL A 383 -0.60 -7.55 -14.51
C VAL A 383 -1.23 -6.42 -15.30
N ASP A 384 -0.83 -6.29 -16.56
CA ASP A 384 -1.46 -5.38 -17.52
C ASP A 384 -2.83 -5.89 -18.00
N ALA A 385 -3.46 -5.15 -18.92
CA ALA A 385 -4.77 -5.52 -19.47
C ALA A 385 -4.75 -6.83 -20.30
N THR A 386 -3.59 -7.34 -20.69
CA THR A 386 -3.43 -8.62 -21.40
C THR A 386 -3.18 -9.79 -20.45
N GLY A 387 -2.90 -9.50 -19.18
CA GLY A 387 -2.51 -10.50 -18.18
C GLY A 387 -1.00 -10.73 -18.10
N ALA A 388 -0.19 -9.97 -18.83
CA ALA A 388 1.26 -10.02 -18.70
C ALA A 388 1.72 -9.34 -17.40
N ALA A 389 2.78 -9.86 -16.78
CA ALA A 389 3.34 -9.25 -15.58
C ALA A 389 3.77 -7.80 -15.87
N LEU A 390 3.36 -6.89 -15.00
CA LEU A 390 3.75 -5.49 -15.12
C LEU A 390 5.21 -5.34 -14.64
N ASP A 391 6.09 -4.79 -15.47
CA ASP A 391 7.51 -4.60 -15.12
C ASP A 391 7.72 -3.74 -13.86
N LYS A 392 6.74 -2.90 -13.55
CA LYS A 392 6.67 -2.06 -12.35
C LYS A 392 6.10 -2.74 -11.12
N SER A 393 5.61 -3.97 -11.23
CA SER A 393 5.25 -4.79 -10.07
C SER A 393 6.52 -5.31 -9.41
N MET A 394 6.72 -5.00 -8.12
CA MET A 394 7.90 -5.48 -7.40
C MET A 394 7.97 -7.01 -7.42
N SER A 395 9.09 -7.54 -7.89
CA SER A 395 9.43 -8.97 -7.77
C SER A 395 9.96 -9.31 -6.38
N GLY A 396 9.63 -10.51 -5.91
CA GLY A 396 10.19 -11.07 -4.69
C GLY A 396 9.73 -12.51 -4.42
N PRO A 397 10.44 -13.25 -3.57
CA PRO A 397 10.15 -14.64 -3.22
C PRO A 397 8.83 -14.82 -2.45
N TRP A 398 8.17 -13.74 -2.05
CA TRP A 398 6.90 -13.76 -1.33
C TRP A 398 5.67 -13.58 -2.22
N VAL A 399 5.81 -13.08 -3.45
CA VAL A 399 4.66 -12.84 -4.33
C VAL A 399 3.96 -14.18 -4.62
N GLY A 400 2.65 -14.24 -4.35
CA GLY A 400 1.87 -15.48 -4.43
C GLY A 400 0.93 -15.54 -5.63
N VAL A 401 0.31 -14.40 -5.99
CA VAL A 401 -0.63 -14.28 -7.11
C VAL A 401 -0.46 -12.91 -7.78
N ALA A 402 -1.15 -12.70 -8.91
CA ALA A 402 -1.24 -11.39 -9.54
C ALA A 402 -2.66 -11.11 -10.03
N ALA A 403 -2.98 -9.83 -10.20
CA ALA A 403 -4.28 -9.36 -10.66
C ALA A 403 -4.13 -8.05 -11.46
N PRO A 404 -5.17 -7.58 -12.18
CA PRO A 404 -5.08 -6.37 -12.99
C PRO A 404 -4.55 -5.18 -12.15
N GLY A 405 -3.55 -4.48 -12.67
CA GLY A 405 -2.92 -3.34 -12.00
C GLY A 405 -2.74 -2.12 -12.90
N THR A 406 -3.35 -2.11 -14.09
CA THR A 406 -3.39 -0.97 -15.03
C THR A 406 -4.82 -0.78 -15.55
N HIS A 407 -5.09 0.35 -16.23
CA HIS A 407 -6.44 0.69 -16.73
C HIS A 407 -7.49 0.61 -15.60
N ILE A 408 -7.10 1.07 -14.40
CA ILE A 408 -7.94 0.99 -13.23
C ILE A 408 -9.01 2.07 -13.31
N MET A 409 -10.23 1.71 -12.93
CA MET A 409 -11.35 2.64 -12.77
C MET A 409 -11.90 2.48 -11.36
N GLY A 410 -12.38 3.57 -10.78
CA GLY A 410 -12.99 3.56 -9.47
C GLY A 410 -13.93 4.74 -9.25
N LEU A 411 -14.44 4.85 -8.02
CA LEU A 411 -15.32 5.95 -7.63
C LEU A 411 -14.50 7.10 -7.04
N SER A 412 -14.84 8.32 -7.43
CA SER A 412 -14.23 9.54 -6.89
C SER A 412 -14.64 9.76 -5.43
N PRO A 413 -13.70 10.15 -4.55
CA PRO A 413 -14.05 10.60 -3.20
C PRO A 413 -14.86 11.90 -3.20
N GLN A 414 -14.89 12.64 -4.32
CA GLN A 414 -15.75 13.81 -4.51
C GLN A 414 -17.06 13.40 -5.23
N GLY A 415 -17.97 12.78 -4.48
CA GLY A 415 -19.35 12.55 -4.93
C GLY A 415 -19.61 11.23 -5.67
N GLY A 416 -18.64 10.31 -5.73
CA GLY A 416 -18.86 8.94 -6.20
C GLY A 416 -19.03 8.79 -7.72
N GLY A 417 -18.58 9.76 -8.51
CA GLY A 417 -18.53 9.64 -9.98
C GLY A 417 -17.38 8.75 -10.46
N PRO A 418 -17.47 8.11 -11.64
CA PRO A 418 -16.43 7.23 -12.14
C PRO A 418 -15.18 8.00 -12.61
N VAL A 419 -14.01 7.56 -12.17
CA VAL A 419 -12.70 8.16 -12.45
C VAL A 419 -11.66 7.08 -12.77
N ASN A 420 -10.61 7.44 -13.50
CA ASN A 420 -9.58 6.50 -13.95
C ASN A 420 -8.16 7.13 -14.02
N ALA A 421 -7.97 8.38 -13.58
CA ALA A 421 -6.67 9.03 -13.58
C ALA A 421 -6.54 10.14 -12.53
N TYR A 422 -5.31 10.54 -12.24
CA TYR A 422 -4.97 11.81 -11.58
C TYR A 422 -4.60 12.88 -12.63
N PRO A 423 -4.86 14.16 -12.34
CA PRO A 423 -4.33 15.26 -13.15
C PRO A 423 -2.79 15.29 -13.06
N PRO A 424 -2.10 15.95 -14.01
CA PRO A 424 -0.66 16.10 -13.97
C PRO A 424 -0.19 16.82 -12.70
N SER A 425 0.95 16.40 -12.17
CA SER A 425 1.54 17.00 -10.97
C SER A 425 2.16 18.37 -11.27
N ARG A 426 2.64 18.58 -12.50
CA ARG A 426 3.20 19.86 -12.97
C ARG A 426 2.61 20.27 -14.33
N PRO A 427 2.48 21.58 -14.61
CA PRO A 427 2.08 22.06 -15.94
C PRO A 427 2.98 21.49 -17.04
N GLY A 428 2.37 20.92 -18.09
CA GLY A 428 3.09 20.30 -19.21
C GLY A 428 3.40 18.81 -19.04
N GLU A 429 3.10 18.22 -17.88
CA GLU A 429 3.11 16.76 -17.70
C GLU A 429 1.80 16.11 -18.18
N LYS A 430 1.84 14.79 -18.33
CA LYS A 430 0.70 13.97 -18.76
C LYS A 430 -0.25 13.71 -17.59
N ASN A 431 -1.51 13.42 -17.88
CA ASN A 431 -2.40 12.80 -16.88
C ASN A 431 -1.81 11.45 -16.46
N MET A 432 -2.11 11.04 -15.23
CA MET A 432 -1.60 9.77 -14.68
C MET A 432 -2.76 8.80 -14.46
N PRO A 433 -3.09 7.95 -15.46
CA PRO A 433 -3.93 6.79 -15.28
C PRO A 433 -3.66 6.04 -13.99
N PHE A 434 -4.71 5.51 -13.38
CA PHE A 434 -4.56 4.70 -12.16
C PHE A 434 -3.91 3.36 -12.49
N TRP A 435 -2.84 3.08 -11.74
CA TRP A 435 -2.15 1.80 -11.79
C TRP A 435 -1.43 1.54 -10.46
N GLY A 436 -1.09 0.28 -10.22
CA GLY A 436 -0.33 -0.14 -9.04
C GLY A 436 -0.80 -1.49 -8.47
N THR A 437 0.10 -2.12 -7.72
CA THR A 437 -0.16 -3.40 -7.02
C THR A 437 -1.22 -3.29 -5.92
N SER A 438 -1.48 -2.09 -5.39
CA SER A 438 -2.60 -1.81 -4.47
C SER A 438 -3.96 -2.13 -5.08
N PHE A 439 -4.18 -1.76 -6.33
CA PHE A 439 -5.41 -2.07 -7.05
C PHE A 439 -5.52 -3.57 -7.39
N SER A 440 -4.38 -4.21 -7.68
CA SER A 440 -4.33 -5.67 -7.86
C SER A 440 -4.71 -6.40 -6.57
N ALA A 441 -4.20 -5.96 -5.42
CA ALA A 441 -4.61 -6.48 -4.12
C ALA A 441 -6.11 -6.28 -3.86
N ALA A 442 -6.69 -5.15 -4.28
CA ALA A 442 -8.12 -4.89 -4.20
C ALA A 442 -8.95 -5.93 -4.98
N TYR A 443 -8.54 -6.27 -6.21
CA TYR A 443 -9.18 -7.33 -6.99
C TYR A 443 -9.14 -8.68 -6.27
N VAL A 444 -7.97 -9.06 -5.74
CA VAL A 444 -7.80 -10.33 -5.01
C VAL A 444 -8.61 -10.34 -3.71
N SER A 445 -8.66 -9.22 -2.97
CA SER A 445 -9.49 -9.07 -1.77
C SER A 445 -10.98 -9.24 -2.08
N GLY A 446 -11.43 -8.69 -3.20
CA GLY A 446 -12.78 -8.92 -3.71
C GLY A 446 -13.05 -10.39 -4.02
N VAL A 447 -12.12 -11.07 -4.72
CA VAL A 447 -12.23 -12.51 -4.99
C VAL A 447 -12.23 -13.33 -3.70
N ALA A 448 -11.37 -13.00 -2.73
CA ALA A 448 -11.36 -13.63 -1.41
C ALA A 448 -12.71 -13.48 -0.70
N ALA A 449 -13.36 -12.31 -0.81
CA ALA A 449 -14.71 -12.12 -0.29
C ALA A 449 -15.75 -12.99 -1.02
N LEU A 450 -15.66 -13.14 -2.34
CA LEU A 450 -16.51 -14.09 -3.07
C LEU A 450 -16.34 -15.52 -2.57
N VAL A 451 -15.09 -15.97 -2.37
CA VAL A 451 -14.77 -17.33 -1.89
C VAL A 451 -15.27 -17.54 -0.46
N ARG A 452 -14.99 -16.60 0.45
CA ARG A 452 -15.43 -16.65 1.85
C ARG A 452 -16.95 -16.64 1.99
N ALA A 453 -17.65 -15.88 1.15
CA ALA A 453 -19.12 -15.92 1.13
C ALA A 453 -19.66 -17.29 0.70
N LYS A 454 -19.02 -17.93 -0.29
CA LYS A 454 -19.44 -19.24 -0.81
C LYS A 454 -19.12 -20.38 0.14
N TYR A 455 -17.99 -20.28 0.84
CA TYR A 455 -17.47 -21.28 1.76
C TYR A 455 -17.14 -20.61 3.12
N PRO A 456 -18.18 -20.22 3.89
CA PRO A 456 -18.01 -19.45 5.12
C PRO A 456 -17.32 -20.21 6.25
#